data_AF-A0A0P7UHZ9-F1
#
_entry.id   AF-A0A0P7UHZ9-F1
#
_cell.length_a   1.000
_cell.length_b   1.000
_cell.length_c   1.000
_cell.angle_alpha   90.00
_cell.angle_beta   90.00
_cell.angle_gamma   90.00
#
_symmetry.space_group_name_H-M   'P 1'
#
loop_
_entity.id
_entity.type
_entity.pdbx_description
1 polymer ?
#
loop_
_entity_poly.entity_id
_entity_poly.type
_entity_poly.pdbx_seq_one_letter_code
_entity_poly.pdbx_strand_id
1 'polypeptide(L)' 'AFLKIINGARKEPTKKYTHPQTENQEIGWISTPLVIPDRSDRRLNFPRQQCEITKFMEAAWRLKEQTENLR' A
#
# COMPACT_ATOMS: atom_id res chain seq x y z
N ALA A 1 -4.59 33.74 -0.46
CA ALA A 1 -4.76 33.23 -1.84
C ALA A 1 -3.93 31.96 -2.11
N PHE A 2 -2.61 31.98 -1.88
CA PHE A 2 -1.69 30.88 -2.20
C PHE A 2 -1.97 29.52 -1.50
N LEU A 3 -2.19 29.51 -0.19
CA LEU A 3 -2.47 28.27 0.56
C LEU A 3 -3.72 27.53 0.06
N LYS A 4 -4.74 28.26 -0.41
CA LYS A 4 -5.97 27.67 -0.98
C LYS A 4 -5.68 26.93 -2.27
N ILE A 5 -4.76 27.44 -3.09
CA ILE A 5 -4.32 26.82 -4.34
C ILE A 5 -3.52 25.55 -4.05
N ILE A 6 -2.58 25.59 -3.11
CA ILE A 6 -1.83 24.39 -2.69
C ILE A 6 -2.78 23.32 -2.14
N ASN A 7 -3.70 23.70 -1.27
CA ASN A 7 -4.67 22.77 -0.69
C ASN A 7 -5.59 22.18 -1.76
N GLY A 8 -5.97 22.98 -2.77
CA GLY A 8 -6.70 22.50 -3.95
C GLY A 8 -5.87 21.50 -4.76
N ALA A 9 -4.61 21.82 -5.04
CA ALA A 9 -3.67 20.98 -5.79
C ALA A 9 -3.31 19.67 -5.06
N ARG A 10 -3.48 19.58 -3.75
CA ARG A 10 -3.28 18.34 -2.98
C ARG A 10 -4.48 17.40 -2.94
N LYS A 11 -5.67 17.83 -3.41
CA LYS A 11 -6.84 16.95 -3.46
C LYS A 11 -6.62 15.77 -4.41
N GLU A 12 -7.27 14.65 -4.12
CA GLU A 12 -7.30 13.49 -5.03
C GLU A 12 -7.89 13.87 -6.39
N PRO A 13 -7.43 13.25 -7.49
CA PRO A 13 -7.88 13.56 -8.85
C PRO A 13 -9.41 13.51 -9.02
N THR A 14 -10.08 12.52 -8.42
CA THR A 14 -11.55 12.35 -8.46
C THR A 14 -12.33 13.47 -7.77
N LYS A 15 -11.71 14.23 -6.85
CA LYS A 15 -12.30 15.43 -6.24
C LYS A 15 -12.07 16.71 -7.05
N LYS A 16 -11.24 16.66 -8.09
CA LYS A 16 -10.87 17.81 -8.93
C LYS A 16 -11.49 17.75 -10.32
N TYR A 17 -11.55 16.56 -10.91
CA TYR A 17 -12.01 16.36 -12.27
C TYR A 17 -13.15 15.34 -12.28
N THR A 18 -14.05 15.47 -13.26
CA THR A 18 -15.20 14.57 -13.43
C THR A 18 -14.83 13.26 -14.13
N HIS A 19 -13.73 13.25 -14.88
CA HIS A 19 -13.18 12.10 -15.59
C HIS A 19 -11.64 12.11 -15.52
N PRO A 20 -10.96 10.97 -15.74
CA PRO A 20 -9.51 10.93 -15.77
C PRO A 20 -8.98 11.83 -16.90
N GLN A 21 -7.85 12.48 -16.63
CA GLN A 21 -7.18 13.39 -17.57
C GLN A 21 -5.96 12.75 -18.23
N THR A 22 -5.46 11.64 -17.67
CA THR A 22 -4.29 10.91 -18.16
C THR A 22 -4.51 9.41 -18.03
N GLU A 23 -3.81 8.61 -18.84
CA GLU A 23 -3.87 7.14 -18.80
C GLU A 23 -3.57 6.59 -17.40
N ASN A 24 -2.55 7.14 -16.72
CA ASN A 24 -2.24 6.72 -15.35
C ASN A 24 -3.38 6.99 -14.36
N GLN A 25 -4.19 8.02 -14.57
CA GLN A 25 -5.35 8.27 -13.73
C GLN A 25 -6.47 7.26 -13.97
N GLU A 26 -6.61 6.71 -15.18
CA GLU A 26 -7.64 5.71 -15.50
C GLU A 26 -7.53 4.46 -14.63
N ILE A 27 -6.30 3.99 -14.41
CA ILE A 27 -6.01 2.78 -13.59
C ILE A 27 -6.55 2.92 -12.16
N GLY A 28 -6.42 4.12 -11.58
CA GLY A 28 -6.81 4.41 -10.20
C GLY A 28 -8.12 5.17 -10.04
N TRP A 29 -8.84 5.44 -11.14
CA TRP A 29 -9.99 6.35 -11.12
C TRP A 29 -11.16 5.77 -10.33
N ILE A 30 -11.43 4.48 -10.53
CA ILE A 30 -12.46 3.71 -9.81
C ILE A 30 -11.74 2.73 -8.89
N SER A 31 -11.41 3.18 -7.68
CA SER A 31 -10.69 2.36 -6.68
C SER A 31 -11.61 1.48 -5.82
N THR A 32 -12.93 1.73 -5.88
CA THR A 32 -13.92 0.90 -5.19
C THR A 32 -14.05 -0.45 -5.88
N PRO A 33 -13.77 -1.56 -5.18
CA PRO A 33 -13.89 -2.89 -5.79
C PRO A 33 -15.35 -3.23 -6.06
N LEU A 34 -15.61 -3.96 -7.15
CA LEU A 34 -16.95 -4.43 -7.50
C LEU A 34 -17.54 -5.40 -6.47
N VAL A 35 -16.67 -6.16 -5.80
CA VAL A 35 -17.01 -7.08 -4.71
C VAL A 35 -16.20 -6.67 -3.50
N ILE A 36 -16.87 -6.44 -2.37
CA ILE A 36 -16.17 -6.14 -1.11
C ILE A 36 -15.46 -7.41 -0.66
N PRO A 37 -14.12 -7.44 -0.59
CA PRO A 37 -13.40 -8.63 -0.17
C PRO A 37 -13.61 -8.85 1.33
N ASP A 38 -14.28 -9.95 1.68
CA ASP A 38 -14.33 -10.40 3.06
C ASP A 38 -13.00 -11.08 3.43
N ARG A 39 -12.14 -10.33 4.12
CA ARG A 39 -10.86 -10.84 4.62
C ARG A 39 -11.01 -11.72 5.86
N SER A 40 -12.20 -11.85 6.44
CA SER A 40 -12.47 -12.73 7.58
C SER A 40 -12.79 -14.18 7.16
N ASP A 41 -13.25 -14.39 5.92
CA ASP A 41 -13.51 -15.73 5.39
C ASP A 41 -12.20 -16.50 5.18
N ARG A 42 -11.88 -17.40 6.11
CA ARG A 42 -10.68 -18.25 6.09
C ARG A 42 -10.69 -19.30 4.98
N ARG A 43 -11.82 -19.51 4.29
CA ARG A 43 -11.89 -20.43 3.14
C ARG A 43 -11.33 -19.82 1.87
N LEU A 44 -11.34 -18.48 1.78
CA LEU A 44 -10.91 -17.74 0.59
C LEU A 44 -9.67 -16.88 0.86
N ASN A 45 -9.44 -16.49 2.12
CA ASN A 45 -8.32 -15.65 2.50
C ASN A 45 -7.21 -16.46 3.21
N PHE A 46 -6.11 -16.70 2.49
CA PHE A 46 -4.91 -17.40 2.98
C PHE A 46 -3.69 -16.48 2.99
N PRO A 47 -3.67 -15.40 3.80
CA PRO A 47 -2.52 -14.52 3.87
C PRO A 47 -1.34 -15.29 4.48
N ARG A 48 -0.13 -15.04 3.98
CA ARG A 48 1.08 -15.54 4.63
C ARG A 48 1.20 -14.90 6.01
N GLN A 49 1.29 -15.72 7.05
CA GLN A 49 1.47 -15.27 8.42
C GLN A 49 2.87 -15.63 8.90
N GLN A 50 3.47 -14.70 9.63
CA GLN A 50 4.73 -14.96 10.32
C GLN A 50 4.46 -15.81 11.55
N CYS A 51 5.23 -16.88 11.72
CA CYS A 51 5.30 -17.64 12.96
C CYS A 51 6.59 -17.30 13.73
N GLU A 52 6.70 -17.77 14.97
CA GLU A 52 7.85 -17.52 15.83
C GLU A 52 9.18 -17.97 15.20
N ILE A 53 9.17 -19.08 14.46
CA ILE A 53 10.36 -19.57 13.73
C ILE A 53 10.77 -18.58 12.65
N THR A 54 9.82 -18.10 11.84
CA THR A 54 10.13 -17.14 10.77
C THR A 54 10.64 -15.81 11.32
N LYS A 55 10.07 -15.33 12.43
CA LYS A 55 10.53 -14.12 13.11
C LYS A 55 11.93 -14.27 13.69
N PHE A 56 12.22 -15.43 14.31
CA PHE A 56 13.53 -15.74 14.85
C PHE A 56 14.60 -15.73 13.75
N MET A 57 14.34 -16.42 12.64
CA MET A 57 15.29 -16.46 11.52
C MET A 57 15.49 -15.09 10.88
N GLU A 58 14.42 -14.30 10.76
CA GLU A 58 14.50 -12.91 10.28
C GLU A 58 15.40 -12.05 11.17
N ALA A 59 15.29 -12.16 12.50
CA ALA A 59 16.15 -11.45 13.45
C ALA A 59 17.61 -11.93 13.36
N ALA A 60 17.84 -13.24 13.26
CA ALA A 60 19.18 -13.81 13.11
C ALA A 60 19.87 -13.33 11.82
N TRP A 61 19.14 -13.26 10.71
CA TRP A 61 19.65 -12.74 9.43
C TRP A 61 19.99 -11.26 9.50
N ARG A 62 19.12 -10.43 10.09
CA ARG A 62 19.42 -8.99 10.29
C ARG A 62 20.70 -8.77 11.08
N LEU A 63 20.91 -9.54 12.16
CA LEU A 63 22.13 -9.45 12.97
C LEU A 63 23.36 -9.83 12.15
N LYS A 64 23.28 -10.92 11.38
CA LYS A 64 24.36 -11.36 10.50
C LYS A 64 24.74 -10.28 9.48
N GLU A 65 23.76 -9.72 8.77
CA GLU A 65 24.00 -8.65 7.79
C GLU A 65 24.65 -7.43 8.43
N GLN A 66 24.22 -7.01 9.63
CA GLN A 66 24.85 -5.90 10.35
C GLN A 66 26.30 -6.19 10.70
N THR A 67 26.62 -7.41 11.13
CA THR A 67 28.00 -7.80 11.46
C THR A 67 28.91 -7.92 10.24
N GLU A 68 28.37 -8.36 9.10
CA GLU A 68 29.13 -8.48 7.84
C GLU A 68 29.33 -7.11 7.17
N ASN A 69 28.35 -6.22 7.20
CA ASN A 69 28.44 -4.87 6.63
C ASN A 69 29.31 -3.90 7.45
N LEU A 70 29.62 -4.24 8.72
CA LEU A 70 30.54 -3.46 9.57
C LEU A 70 32.02 -3.85 9.38
N ARG A 71 32.30 -4.92 8.63
CA ARG A 71 33.66 -5.34 8.26
C ARG A 71 34.07 -4.73 6.92
#